data_AF-A0A7C3P3I9-F1
#
_entry.id   AF-A0A7C3P3I9-F1
#
_cell.length_a   1.000
_cell.length_b   1.000
_cell.length_c   1.000
_cell.angle_alpha   90.00
_cell.angle_beta   90.00
_cell.angle_gamma   90.00
#
_symmetry.space_group_name_H-M   'P 1'
#
loop_
_entity.id
_entity.type
_entity.pdbx_description
1 polymer ?
#
loop_
_entity_poly.entity_id
_entity_poly.type
_entity_poly.pdbx_seq_one_letter_code
_entity_poly.pdbx_strand_id
1 'polypeptide(L)'
;MRLANPRYGFFLNVPGLLIVLLWVVFPAFLLFFTSVLRYDNVNPVIFNGLENYQKVLNDRLFWIGVKQIAIFSIGTTAFTFFGGLIIALCLSTITRGGGILRSLMIVPWAVPAVVSGIIWKWMFSPDFGVVSDLLMKVGLISKPLSIYGDPGLAMWGVIIADSWTRIPFMGIILLAAFLSIPSILHEAAKVDGAGAFQRFLFVDLPLVRGPLLVGLLITTIFSFRTID
;
A
#
# COMPACT_ATOMS: atom_id res chain seq x y z
N MET A 1 -31.61 -29.16 -2.69
CA MET A 1 -31.36 -28.39 -3.94
C MET A 1 -31.95 -26.95 -3.89
N ARG A 2 -31.86 -26.20 -2.78
CA ARG A 2 -32.35 -24.80 -2.69
C ARG A 2 -31.29 -23.74 -3.05
N LEU A 3 -30.00 -24.08 -2.95
CA LEU A 3 -28.88 -23.18 -3.25
C LEU A 3 -28.60 -23.01 -4.76
N ALA A 4 -29.10 -23.92 -5.60
CA ALA A 4 -28.95 -23.85 -7.05
C ALA A 4 -30.02 -22.97 -7.73
N ASN A 5 -30.97 -22.41 -6.97
CA ASN A 5 -32.00 -21.52 -7.51
C ASN A 5 -31.46 -20.08 -7.54
N PRO A 6 -31.20 -19.50 -8.73
CA PRO A 6 -30.62 -18.16 -8.85
C PRO A 6 -31.49 -17.08 -8.21
N ARG A 7 -32.82 -17.27 -8.12
CA ARG A 7 -33.72 -16.33 -7.46
C ARG A 7 -33.51 -16.32 -5.93
N TYR A 8 -33.30 -17.49 -5.32
CA TYR A 8 -33.02 -17.58 -3.89
C TYR A 8 -31.64 -17.01 -3.54
N GLY A 9 -30.64 -17.25 -4.39
CA GLY A 9 -29.34 -16.61 -4.29
C GLY A 9 -29.42 -15.09 -4.39
N PHE A 10 -30.25 -14.56 -5.31
CA PHE A 10 -30.46 -13.12 -5.42
C PHE A 10 -31.07 -12.53 -4.14
N PHE A 11 -32.17 -13.09 -3.62
CA PHE A 11 -32.81 -12.60 -2.39
C PHE A 11 -31.87 -12.59 -1.18
N LEU A 12 -30.98 -13.57 -1.05
CA LEU A 12 -29.97 -13.59 0.01
C LEU A 12 -28.95 -12.45 -0.10
N ASN A 13 -28.65 -11.99 -1.32
CA ASN A 13 -27.72 -10.88 -1.54
C ASN A 13 -28.37 -9.49 -1.44
N VAL A 14 -29.71 -9.40 -1.50
CA VAL A 14 -30.45 -8.12 -1.49
C VAL A 14 -30.05 -7.22 -0.30
N PRO A 15 -29.98 -7.69 0.96
CA PRO A 15 -29.59 -6.82 2.08
C PRO A 15 -28.17 -6.24 1.92
N GLY A 16 -27.22 -7.05 1.45
CA GLY A 16 -25.84 -6.60 1.21
C GLY A 16 -25.77 -5.59 0.06
N LEU A 17 -26.49 -5.84 -1.03
CA LEU A 17 -26.58 -4.91 -2.16
C LEU A 17 -27.22 -3.59 -1.76
N LEU A 18 -28.28 -3.62 -0.93
CA LEU A 18 -28.91 -2.41 -0.41
C LEU A 18 -27.94 -1.59 0.44
N ILE A 19 -27.14 -2.22 1.29
CA ILE A 19 -26.10 -1.53 2.08
C ILE A 19 -25.08 -0.87 1.14
N VAL A 20 -24.57 -1.59 0.13
CA VAL A 20 -23.61 -1.03 -0.84
C VAL A 20 -24.22 0.14 -1.60
N LEU A 21 -25.47 0.01 -2.06
CA LEU A 21 -26.17 1.08 -2.77
C LEU A 21 -26.35 2.33 -1.90
N LEU A 22 -26.77 2.17 -0.65
CA LEU A 22 -27.07 3.29 0.23
C LEU A 22 -25.82 3.95 0.84
N TRP A 23 -24.77 3.18 1.13
CA TRP A 23 -23.58 3.69 1.83
C TRP A 23 -22.41 4.03 0.91
N VAL A 24 -22.34 3.42 -0.29
CA VAL A 24 -21.25 3.67 -1.23
C VAL A 24 -21.76 4.43 -2.45
N VAL A 25 -22.77 3.88 -3.14
CA VAL A 25 -23.21 4.41 -4.43
C VAL A 25 -23.96 5.73 -4.26
N PHE A 26 -24.86 5.83 -3.27
CA PHE A 26 -25.64 7.03 -3.04
C PHE A 26 -24.78 8.25 -2.62
N PRO A 27 -23.85 8.16 -1.65
CA PRO A 27 -22.94 9.27 -1.35
C PRO A 27 -22.03 9.62 -2.52
N ALA A 28 -21.53 8.64 -3.27
CA ALA A 28 -20.72 8.89 -4.46
C ALA A 28 -21.51 9.64 -5.55
N PHE A 29 -22.78 9.29 -5.75
CA PHE A 29 -23.67 10.01 -6.64
C PHE A 29 -23.90 11.45 -6.16
N LEU A 30 -24.12 11.67 -4.85
CA LEU A 30 -24.25 13.02 -4.30
C LEU A 30 -22.97 13.84 -4.52
N LEU A 31 -21.79 13.26 -4.29
CA LEU A 31 -20.51 13.93 -4.56
C LEU A 31 -20.38 14.35 -6.02
N PHE A 32 -20.70 13.45 -6.95
CA PHE A 32 -20.71 13.73 -8.38
C PHE A 32 -21.76 14.79 -8.76
N PHE A 33 -22.93 14.77 -8.14
CA PHE A 33 -23.96 15.78 -8.38
C PHE A 33 -23.53 17.15 -7.85
N THR A 34 -22.93 17.20 -6.66
CA THR A 34 -22.41 18.44 -6.07
C THR A 34 -21.20 19.01 -6.81
N SER A 35 -20.42 18.18 -7.53
CA SER A 35 -19.25 18.66 -8.26
C SER A 35 -19.59 19.52 -9.48
N VAL A 36 -20.82 19.46 -9.99
CA VAL A 36 -21.35 20.35 -11.06
C VAL A 36 -22.15 21.54 -10.53
N LEU A 37 -22.19 21.69 -9.20
CA LEU A 37 -22.82 22.82 -8.51
C LEU A 37 -21.74 23.72 -7.91
N ARG A 38 -22.00 25.02 -7.86
CA ARG A 38 -21.26 25.92 -6.98
C ARG A 38 -21.81 25.71 -5.56
N TYR A 39 -21.19 24.79 -4.84
CA TYR A 39 -21.53 24.46 -3.46
C TYR A 39 -20.45 25.03 -2.52
N ASP A 40 -20.65 26.26 -2.06
CA ASP A 40 -19.81 26.89 -1.04
C ASP A 40 -20.69 27.34 0.14
N ASN A 41 -20.08 27.57 1.31
CA ASN A 41 -20.83 27.90 2.54
C ASN A 41 -21.32 29.37 2.59
N VAL A 42 -21.12 30.15 1.52
CA VAL A 42 -21.27 31.61 1.53
C VAL A 42 -22.32 32.09 0.52
N ASN A 43 -22.36 31.44 -0.65
CA ASN A 43 -23.18 31.82 -1.80
C ASN A 43 -24.35 30.84 -1.98
N PRO A 44 -25.41 31.25 -2.68
CA PRO A 44 -26.47 30.35 -3.09
C PRO A 44 -25.92 29.22 -3.95
N VAL A 45 -26.41 28.00 -3.70
CA VAL A 45 -26.12 26.82 -4.53
C VAL A 45 -26.73 27.03 -5.91
N ILE A 46 -25.89 27.09 -6.93
CA ILE A 46 -26.31 27.21 -8.33
C ILE A 46 -25.62 26.14 -9.17
N PHE A 47 -26.26 25.72 -10.26
CA PHE A 47 -25.64 24.85 -11.24
C PHE A 47 -24.62 25.64 -12.07
N ASN A 48 -23.35 25.22 -12.04
CA ASN A 48 -22.24 25.86 -12.77
C ASN A 48 -21.55 24.91 -13.77
N GLY A 49 -22.12 23.73 -13.99
CA GLY A 49 -21.66 22.78 -15.00
C GLY A 49 -20.23 22.31 -14.75
N LEU A 50 -19.30 22.64 -15.67
CA LEU A 50 -17.91 22.20 -15.60
C LEU A 50 -16.93 23.27 -15.06
N GLU A 51 -17.41 24.43 -14.60
CA GLU A 51 -16.54 25.50 -14.09
C GLU A 51 -15.63 25.05 -12.95
N ASN A 52 -16.14 24.23 -12.02
CA ASN A 52 -15.34 23.70 -10.91
C ASN A 52 -14.13 22.91 -11.41
N TYR A 53 -14.32 22.10 -12.47
CA TYR A 53 -13.24 21.32 -13.07
C TYR A 53 -12.22 22.22 -13.78
N GLN A 54 -12.67 23.21 -14.55
CA GLN A 54 -11.78 24.17 -15.19
C GLN A 54 -10.97 24.96 -14.17
N LYS A 55 -11.59 25.37 -13.06
CA LYS A 55 -10.91 26.07 -11.98
C LYS A 55 -9.81 25.22 -11.35
N VAL A 56 -10.11 23.95 -11.04
CA VAL A 56 -9.14 23.01 -10.45
C VAL A 56 -8.01 22.68 -11.42
N LEU A 57 -8.31 22.44 -12.70
CA LEU A 57 -7.31 22.10 -13.71
C LEU A 57 -6.37 23.27 -14.05
N ASN A 58 -6.80 24.51 -13.84
CA ASN A 58 -5.96 25.71 -13.98
C ASN A 58 -5.26 26.11 -12.68
N ASP A 59 -5.54 25.45 -11.55
CA ASP A 59 -4.92 25.76 -10.27
C ASP A 59 -3.53 25.12 -10.16
N ARG A 60 -2.51 25.96 -9.96
CA ARG A 60 -1.14 25.51 -9.74
C ARG A 60 -1.00 24.64 -8.48
N LEU A 61 -1.75 24.95 -7.41
CA LEU A 61 -1.69 24.19 -6.17
C LEU A 61 -2.23 22.78 -6.34
N PHE A 62 -3.27 22.60 -7.16
CA PHE A 62 -3.80 21.29 -7.50
C PHE A 62 -2.72 20.40 -8.12
N TRP A 63 -2.00 20.88 -9.14
CA TRP A 63 -0.95 20.11 -9.80
C TRP A 63 0.27 19.83 -8.91
N ILE A 64 0.60 20.74 -7.98
CA ILE A 64 1.61 20.48 -6.94
C ILE A 64 1.17 19.32 -6.04
N GLY A 65 -0.09 19.34 -5.58
CA GLY A 65 -0.67 18.26 -4.78
C GLY A 65 -0.69 16.93 -5.53
N VAL A 66 -1.15 16.92 -6.79
CA VAL A 66 -1.14 15.73 -7.67
C VAL A 66 0.26 15.15 -7.82
N LYS A 67 1.28 16.00 -8.02
CA LYS A 67 2.67 15.56 -8.11
C LYS A 67 3.16 14.95 -6.79
N GLN A 68 2.85 15.58 -5.65
CA GLN A 68 3.26 15.09 -4.34
C GLN A 68 2.61 13.74 -4.01
N ILE A 69 1.30 13.60 -4.20
CA ILE A 69 0.60 12.33 -3.97
C ILE A 69 1.05 11.23 -4.94
N ALA A 70 1.37 11.57 -6.19
CA ALA A 70 1.90 10.61 -7.16
C ALA A 70 3.29 10.10 -6.73
N ILE A 71 4.21 10.99 -6.36
CA ILE A 71 5.56 10.62 -5.87
C ILE A 71 5.43 9.76 -4.61
N PHE A 72 4.61 10.21 -3.65
CA PHE A 72 4.35 9.48 -2.41
C PHE A 72 3.78 8.09 -2.71
N SER A 73 2.69 8.00 -3.47
CA SER A 73 2.00 6.73 -3.74
C SER A 73 2.88 5.73 -4.48
N ILE A 74 3.64 6.18 -5.49
CA ILE A 74 4.57 5.31 -6.24
C ILE A 74 5.70 4.86 -5.33
N GLY A 75 6.31 5.78 -4.58
CA GLY A 75 7.38 5.49 -3.63
C GLY A 75 6.94 4.47 -2.58
N THR A 76 5.85 4.74 -1.87
CA THR A 76 5.34 3.84 -0.84
C THR A 76 4.97 2.48 -1.42
N THR A 77 4.28 2.42 -2.57
CA THR A 77 3.94 1.15 -3.22
C THR A 77 5.21 0.35 -3.53
N ALA A 78 6.24 0.99 -4.10
CA ALA A 78 7.49 0.33 -4.45
C ALA A 78 8.20 -0.21 -3.21
N PHE A 79 8.40 0.61 -2.17
CA PHE A 79 9.03 0.18 -0.92
C PHE A 79 8.25 -0.92 -0.21
N THR A 80 6.92 -0.84 -0.23
CA THR A 80 6.02 -1.87 0.32
C THR A 80 6.16 -3.18 -0.45
N PHE A 81 6.18 -3.11 -1.78
CA PHE A 81 6.34 -4.27 -2.65
C PHE A 81 7.69 -4.96 -2.42
N PHE A 82 8.80 -4.23 -2.52
CA PHE A 82 10.12 -4.82 -2.35
C PHE A 82 10.35 -5.32 -0.92
N GLY A 83 9.95 -4.55 0.10
CA GLY A 83 10.04 -4.98 1.49
C GLY A 83 9.21 -6.24 1.77
N GLY A 84 7.96 -6.27 1.29
CA GLY A 84 7.10 -7.44 1.41
C GLY A 84 7.65 -8.66 0.67
N LEU A 85 8.18 -8.47 -0.55
CA LEU A 85 8.79 -9.53 -1.35
C LEU A 85 10.03 -10.12 -0.65
N ILE A 86 10.93 -9.28 -0.15
CA ILE A 86 12.13 -9.73 0.57
C ILE A 86 11.73 -10.55 1.80
N ILE A 87 10.82 -10.02 2.62
CA ILE A 87 10.38 -10.73 3.82
C ILE A 87 9.68 -12.05 3.46
N ALA A 88 8.83 -12.05 2.44
CA ALA A 88 8.14 -13.26 1.98
C ALA A 88 9.13 -14.35 1.51
N LEU A 89 10.14 -13.98 0.73
CA LEU A 89 11.19 -14.90 0.28
C LEU A 89 12.05 -15.42 1.44
N CYS A 90 12.39 -14.57 2.41
CA CYS A 90 13.10 -15.02 3.60
C CYS A 90 12.25 -15.99 4.43
N LEU A 91 10.99 -15.65 4.71
CA LEU A 91 10.10 -16.44 5.57
C LEU A 91 9.54 -17.71 4.90
N SER A 92 9.55 -17.80 3.57
CA SER A 92 9.13 -19.01 2.84
C SER A 92 10.12 -20.16 3.03
N THR A 93 11.40 -19.85 3.22
CA THR A 93 12.46 -20.86 3.44
C THR A 93 12.57 -21.34 4.88
N ILE A 94 11.99 -20.60 5.84
CA ILE A 94 12.11 -20.90 7.28
C ILE A 94 11.04 -21.91 7.71
N THR A 95 11.49 -23.13 8.01
CA THR A 95 10.65 -24.24 8.47
C THR A 95 10.53 -24.30 9.99
N ARG A 96 11.63 -24.14 10.73
CA ARG A 96 11.64 -24.14 12.21
C ARG A 96 11.52 -22.71 12.75
N GLY A 97 10.58 -22.48 13.66
CA GLY A 97 10.34 -21.15 14.26
C GLY A 97 9.64 -20.13 13.34
N GLY A 98 9.30 -20.51 12.10
CA GLY A 98 8.67 -19.60 11.13
C GLY A 98 7.34 -19.01 11.59
N GLY A 99 6.56 -19.72 12.42
CA GLY A 99 5.31 -19.20 12.98
C GLY A 99 5.50 -17.95 13.85
N ILE A 100 6.57 -17.91 14.66
CA ILE A 100 6.89 -16.75 15.50
C ILE A 100 7.29 -15.57 14.63
N LEU A 101 8.18 -15.79 13.66
CA LEU A 101 8.62 -14.73 12.75
C LEU A 101 7.48 -14.17 11.90
N ARG A 102 6.57 -15.04 11.41
CA ARG A 102 5.36 -14.62 10.70
C ARG A 102 4.43 -13.79 11.59
N SER A 103 4.34 -14.10 12.88
CA SER A 103 3.54 -13.33 13.84
C SER A 103 4.17 -11.96 14.12
N LEU A 104 5.50 -11.92 14.34
CA LEU A 104 6.24 -10.68 14.56
C LEU A 104 6.18 -9.75 13.35
N MET A 105 6.21 -10.30 12.14
CA MET A 105 6.08 -9.52 10.90
C MET A 105 4.78 -8.70 10.86
N ILE A 106 3.70 -9.17 11.48
CA ILE A 106 2.38 -8.50 11.45
C ILE A 106 2.35 -7.25 12.34
N VAL A 107 3.25 -7.16 13.33
CA VAL A 107 3.23 -6.11 14.36
C VAL A 107 3.13 -4.69 13.78
N PRO A 108 3.95 -4.27 12.78
CA PRO A 108 3.85 -2.93 12.21
C PRO A 108 2.48 -2.58 11.61
N TRP A 109 1.76 -3.57 11.07
CA TRP A 109 0.44 -3.36 10.47
C TRP A 109 -0.66 -3.16 11.52
N ALA A 110 -0.45 -3.64 12.75
CA ALA A 110 -1.36 -3.41 13.86
C ALA A 110 -1.18 -2.02 14.51
N VAL A 111 -0.10 -1.30 14.17
CA VAL A 111 0.20 0.02 14.73
C VAL A 111 -0.70 1.08 14.09
N PRO A 112 -1.45 1.88 14.86
CA PRO A 112 -2.22 2.99 14.32
C PRO A 112 -1.32 4.02 13.61
N ALA A 113 -1.82 4.64 12.53
CA ALA A 113 -1.05 5.58 11.72
C ALA A 113 -0.40 6.72 12.54
N VAL A 114 -1.16 7.32 13.47
CA VAL A 114 -0.66 8.38 14.37
C VAL A 114 0.52 7.89 15.22
N VAL A 115 0.46 6.67 15.73
CA VAL A 115 1.53 6.08 16.56
C VAL A 115 2.76 5.80 15.69
N SER A 116 2.57 5.28 14.48
CA SER A 116 3.65 5.10 13.50
C SER A 116 4.35 6.44 13.20
N GLY A 117 3.57 7.51 12.98
CA GLY A 117 4.10 8.86 12.75
C GLY A 117 4.97 9.36 13.92
N ILE A 118 4.56 9.11 15.17
CA ILE A 118 5.36 9.48 16.35
C ILE A 118 6.66 8.67 16.43
N ILE A 119 6.60 7.35 16.19
CA ILE A 119 7.78 6.47 16.19
C ILE A 119 8.79 6.97 15.17
N TRP A 120 8.35 7.20 13.92
CA TRP A 120 9.23 7.66 12.86
C TRP A 120 9.73 9.08 13.09
N LYS A 121 8.93 9.96 13.72
CA LYS A 121 9.39 11.28 14.18
C LYS A 121 10.55 11.21 15.13
N TRP A 122 10.55 10.26 16.06
CA TRP A 122 11.68 10.06 16.97
C TRP A 122 12.87 9.40 16.26
N MET A 123 12.62 8.41 15.41
CA MET A 123 13.67 7.73 14.66
C MET A 123 14.42 8.65 13.70
N PHE A 124 13.72 9.66 13.14
CA PHE A 124 14.25 10.67 12.24
C PHE A 124 14.69 11.96 12.95
N SER A 125 14.70 11.99 14.29
CA SER A 125 15.21 13.14 15.05
C SER A 125 16.68 13.42 14.68
N PRO A 126 17.07 14.67 14.37
CA PRO A 126 18.46 15.00 14.08
C PRO A 126 19.36 14.89 15.31
N ASP A 127 18.80 15.05 16.52
CA ASP A 127 19.56 15.11 17.76
C ASP A 127 19.84 13.73 18.36
N PHE A 128 18.88 12.80 18.27
CA PHE A 128 18.93 11.48 18.91
C PHE A 128 18.33 10.36 18.07
N GLY A 129 18.03 10.62 16.80
CA GLY A 129 17.37 9.65 15.93
C GLY A 129 18.30 8.50 15.52
N VAL A 130 17.81 7.28 15.71
CA VAL A 130 18.56 6.05 15.41
C VAL A 130 18.93 5.94 13.93
N VAL A 131 18.13 6.51 13.02
CA VAL A 131 18.37 6.39 11.58
C VAL A 131 19.64 7.15 11.19
N SER A 132 19.74 8.42 11.59
CA SER A 132 20.93 9.23 11.32
C SER A 132 22.17 8.65 12.00
N ASP A 133 22.04 8.18 13.25
CA ASP A 133 23.15 7.56 14.00
C ASP A 133 23.71 6.31 13.30
N LEU A 134 22.84 5.40 12.85
CA LEU A 134 23.27 4.20 12.12
C LEU A 134 23.91 4.54 10.77
N LEU A 135 23.33 5.48 10.01
CA LEU A 135 23.88 5.89 8.72
C LEU A 135 25.26 6.56 8.87
N MET A 136 25.47 7.33 9.94
CA MET A 136 26.79 7.90 10.26
C MET A 136 27.80 6.81 10.65
N LYS A 137 27.40 5.84 11.48
CA LYS A 137 28.28 4.73 11.92
C LYS A 137 28.76 3.84 10.77
N VAL A 138 27.91 3.62 9.77
CA VAL A 138 28.27 2.84 8.56
C VAL A 138 29.03 3.71 7.54
N GLY A 139 29.19 5.01 7.79
CA GLY A 139 29.95 5.93 6.94
C GLY A 139 29.18 6.40 5.70
N LEU A 140 27.86 6.23 5.66
CA LEU A 140 27.03 6.65 4.52
C LEU A 140 26.75 8.15 4.50
N ILE A 141 26.75 8.79 5.68
CA ILE A 141 26.55 10.24 5.84
C ILE A 141 27.53 10.81 6.86
N SER A 142 27.88 12.09 6.71
CA SER A 142 28.81 12.79 7.63
C SER A 142 28.10 13.70 8.64
N LYS A 143 26.80 13.95 8.46
CA LYS A 143 25.99 14.80 9.33
C LYS A 143 24.59 14.19 9.48
N PRO A 144 23.88 14.43 10.60
CA PRO A 144 22.52 13.96 10.77
C PRO A 144 21.58 14.47 9.68
N LEU A 145 20.66 13.62 9.23
CA LEU A 145 19.64 14.00 8.25
C LEU A 145 18.59 14.89 8.92
N SER A 146 18.37 16.08 8.36
CA SER A 146 17.26 16.94 8.77
C SER A 146 16.00 16.60 7.95
N ILE A 147 15.45 15.42 8.19
CA ILE A 147 14.32 14.88 7.40
C ILE A 147 13.11 15.82 7.41
N TYR A 148 12.86 16.51 8.53
CA TYR A 148 11.77 17.48 8.65
C TYR A 148 12.13 18.90 8.18
N GLY A 149 13.42 19.23 8.13
CA GLY A 149 13.88 20.56 7.73
C GLY A 149 14.15 20.69 6.23
N ASP A 150 14.36 19.58 5.53
CA ASP A 150 14.56 19.54 4.08
C ASP A 150 13.33 18.95 3.37
N PRO A 151 12.61 19.74 2.55
CA PRO A 151 11.45 19.26 1.78
C PRO A 151 11.73 18.05 0.90
N GLY A 152 12.96 17.89 0.40
CA GLY A 152 13.37 16.74 -0.42
C GLY A 152 13.48 15.45 0.40
N LEU A 153 14.02 15.55 1.63
CA LEU A 153 14.14 14.42 2.55
C LEU A 153 12.81 14.10 3.25
N ALA A 154 11.97 15.10 3.48
CA ALA A 154 10.66 14.93 4.12
C ALA A 154 9.80 13.91 3.36
N MET A 155 9.71 14.02 2.04
CA MET A 155 8.97 13.07 1.20
C MET A 155 9.45 11.63 1.38
N TRP A 156 10.77 11.41 1.37
CA TRP A 156 11.36 10.09 1.61
C TRP A 156 11.07 9.58 3.02
N GLY A 157 11.12 10.47 4.02
CA GLY A 157 10.77 10.14 5.41
C GLY A 157 9.34 9.61 5.52
N VAL A 158 8.35 10.29 4.92
CA VAL A 158 6.95 9.83 4.96
C VAL A 158 6.77 8.54 4.16
N ILE A 159 7.41 8.40 2.98
CA ILE A 159 7.37 7.15 2.19
C ILE A 159 7.88 5.95 3.01
N ILE A 160 9.01 6.10 3.69
CA ILE A 160 9.60 5.03 4.52
C ILE A 160 8.69 4.71 5.70
N ALA A 161 8.19 5.74 6.39
CA ALA A 161 7.33 5.57 7.56
C ALA A 161 6.01 4.86 7.21
N ASP A 162 5.37 5.27 6.12
CA ASP A 162 4.11 4.70 5.65
C ASP A 162 4.32 3.27 5.11
N SER A 163 5.34 3.05 4.27
CA SER A 163 5.61 1.72 3.71
C SER A 163 5.92 0.69 4.79
N TRP A 164 6.63 1.05 5.86
CA TRP A 164 6.89 0.17 7.00
C TRP A 164 5.62 -0.47 7.58
N THR A 165 4.52 0.27 7.68
CA THR A 165 3.24 -0.25 8.19
C THR A 165 2.51 -1.15 7.18
N ARG A 166 2.81 -1.01 5.89
CA ARG A 166 2.15 -1.74 4.79
C ARG A 166 2.90 -2.97 4.33
N ILE A 167 4.22 -3.01 4.55
CA ILE A 167 5.09 -4.15 4.24
C ILE A 167 4.51 -5.48 4.76
N PRO A 168 3.98 -5.58 6.00
CA PRO A 168 3.43 -6.84 6.48
C PRO A 168 2.26 -7.35 5.64
N PHE A 169 1.36 -6.47 5.20
CA PHE A 169 0.22 -6.85 4.37
C PHE A 169 0.68 -7.46 3.04
N MET A 170 1.59 -6.79 2.34
CA MET A 170 2.18 -7.31 1.11
C MET A 170 2.97 -8.61 1.36
N GLY A 171 3.76 -8.64 2.44
CA GLY A 171 4.55 -9.80 2.84
C GLY A 171 3.71 -11.04 3.08
N ILE A 172 2.55 -10.92 3.74
CA ILE A 172 1.63 -12.04 3.99
C ILE A 172 1.05 -12.57 2.67
N ILE A 173 0.58 -11.68 1.79
CA ILE A 173 0.01 -12.07 0.50
C ILE A 173 1.03 -12.85 -0.32
N LEU A 174 2.24 -12.30 -0.46
CA LEU A 174 3.30 -12.93 -1.21
C LEU A 174 3.78 -14.23 -0.54
N LEU A 175 3.93 -14.24 0.78
CA LEU A 175 4.33 -15.43 1.53
C LEU A 175 3.34 -16.58 1.35
N ALA A 176 2.04 -16.31 1.48
CA ALA A 176 0.99 -17.31 1.25
C ALA A 176 1.03 -17.84 -0.19
N ALA A 177 1.30 -16.96 -1.15
CA ALA A 177 1.43 -17.34 -2.56
C ALA A 177 2.66 -18.23 -2.77
N PHE A 178 3.85 -17.87 -2.26
CA PHE A 178 5.05 -18.69 -2.37
C PHE A 178 4.91 -20.05 -1.68
N LEU A 179 4.27 -20.10 -0.50
CA LEU A 179 4.03 -21.35 0.22
C LEU A 179 3.03 -22.28 -0.50
N SER A 180 2.22 -21.76 -1.43
CA SER A 180 1.28 -22.58 -2.19
C SER A 180 1.89 -23.24 -3.43
N ILE A 181 3.13 -22.88 -3.80
CA ILE A 181 3.86 -23.48 -4.92
C ILE A 181 4.23 -24.94 -4.56
N PRO A 182 3.81 -25.93 -5.36
CA PRO A 182 4.19 -27.32 -5.13
C PRO A 182 5.72 -27.51 -5.19
N SER A 183 6.29 -28.21 -4.21
CA SER A 183 7.74 -28.46 -4.13
C SER A 183 8.30 -29.18 -5.35
N ILE A 184 7.48 -30.02 -6.00
CA ILE A 184 7.86 -30.78 -7.20
C ILE A 184 8.30 -29.88 -8.36
N LEU A 185 7.73 -28.68 -8.50
CA LEU A 185 8.16 -27.73 -9.54
C LEU A 185 9.57 -27.23 -9.30
N HIS A 186 9.92 -26.97 -8.04
CA HIS A 186 11.28 -26.59 -7.67
C HIS A 186 12.28 -27.74 -7.79
N GLU A 187 11.86 -28.97 -7.51
CA GLU A 187 12.69 -30.18 -7.67
C GLU A 187 12.94 -30.48 -9.15
N ALA A 188 11.91 -30.45 -9.99
CA ALA A 188 12.04 -30.60 -11.44
C ALA A 188 12.99 -29.55 -12.03
N ALA A 189 12.81 -28.28 -11.67
CA ALA A 189 13.69 -27.21 -12.13
C ALA A 189 15.15 -27.40 -11.66
N LYS A 190 15.39 -27.98 -10.47
CA LYS A 190 16.76 -28.31 -10.02
C LYS A 190 17.39 -29.44 -10.86
N VAL A 191 16.60 -30.44 -11.25
CA VAL A 191 17.06 -31.52 -12.15
C VAL A 191 17.45 -30.95 -13.52
N ASP A 192 16.71 -29.96 -14.01
CA ASP A 192 17.02 -29.22 -15.24
C ASP A 192 18.20 -28.23 -15.09
N GLY A 193 18.89 -28.22 -13.94
CA GLY A 193 20.06 -27.37 -13.69
C GLY A 193 19.72 -25.91 -13.36
N ALA A 194 18.45 -25.58 -13.08
CA ALA A 194 18.05 -24.21 -12.80
C ALA A 194 18.58 -23.71 -11.43
N GLY A 195 19.39 -22.65 -11.48
CA GLY A 195 19.87 -21.95 -10.29
C GLY A 195 18.76 -21.27 -9.47
N ALA A 196 19.08 -20.76 -8.29
CA ALA A 196 18.10 -20.11 -7.41
C ALA A 196 17.43 -18.89 -8.09
N PHE A 197 18.20 -18.06 -8.78
CA PHE A 197 17.68 -16.90 -9.50
C PHE A 197 16.78 -17.28 -10.69
N GLN A 198 17.15 -18.35 -11.42
CA GLN A 198 16.33 -18.86 -12.52
C GLN A 198 15.01 -19.43 -12.00
N ARG A 199 15.03 -20.18 -10.90
CA ARG A 199 13.80 -20.71 -10.28
C ARG A 199 12.89 -19.58 -9.80
N PHE A 200 13.44 -18.53 -9.18
CA PHE A 200 12.67 -17.35 -8.83
C PHE A 200 12.01 -16.69 -10.04
N LEU A 201 12.76 -16.46 -11.11
CA LEU A 201 12.27 -15.73 -12.29
C LEU A 201 11.31 -16.54 -13.15
N PHE A 202 11.54 -17.85 -13.31
CA PHE A 202 10.81 -18.71 -14.26
C PHE A 202 9.79 -19.64 -13.61
N VAL A 203 9.87 -19.88 -12.30
CA VAL A 203 8.89 -20.70 -11.56
C VAL A 203 8.08 -19.82 -10.60
N ASP A 204 8.75 -19.10 -9.71
CA ASP A 204 8.05 -18.46 -8.59
C ASP A 204 7.28 -17.22 -9.02
N LEU A 205 7.95 -16.30 -9.73
CA LEU A 205 7.36 -15.04 -10.16
C LEU A 205 6.13 -15.24 -11.08
N PRO A 206 6.15 -16.16 -12.08
CA PRO A 206 4.98 -16.42 -12.92
C PRO A 206 3.80 -17.03 -12.15
N LEU A 207 4.06 -17.88 -11.16
CA LEU A 207 3.00 -18.51 -10.35
C LEU A 207 2.40 -17.54 -9.33
N VAL A 208 3.21 -16.62 -8.80
CA VAL A 208 2.78 -15.63 -7.79
C VAL A 208 2.25 -14.33 -8.41
N ARG A 209 2.31 -14.18 -9.74
CA ARG A 209 1.88 -12.95 -10.45
C ARG A 209 0.46 -12.48 -10.08
N GLY A 210 -0.48 -13.40 -9.88
CA GLY A 210 -1.87 -13.06 -9.53
C GLY A 210 -1.97 -12.40 -8.16
N PRO A 211 -1.57 -13.09 -7.08
CA PRO A 211 -1.49 -12.52 -5.74
C PRO A 211 -0.63 -11.25 -5.68
N LEU A 212 0.48 -11.20 -6.42
CA LEU A 212 1.35 -10.03 -6.51
C LEU A 212 0.62 -8.81 -7.06
N LEU A 213 -0.11 -8.96 -8.18
CA LEU A 213 -0.88 -7.86 -8.76
C LEU A 213 -1.99 -7.40 -7.83
N VAL A 214 -2.66 -8.33 -7.13
CA VAL A 214 -3.67 -7.98 -6.13
C VAL A 214 -3.05 -7.18 -4.98
N GLY A 215 -1.91 -7.62 -4.45
CA GLY A 215 -1.17 -6.90 -3.42
C GLY A 215 -0.78 -5.49 -3.87
N LEU A 216 -0.22 -5.36 -5.08
CA LEU A 216 0.15 -4.07 -5.64
C LEU A 216 -1.05 -3.14 -5.77
N LEU A 217 -2.14 -3.59 -6.39
CA LEU A 217 -3.35 -2.80 -6.57
C LEU A 217 -3.90 -2.29 -5.24
N ILE A 218 -4.01 -3.16 -4.23
CA ILE A 218 -4.54 -2.79 -2.92
C ILE A 218 -3.61 -1.78 -2.23
N THR A 219 -2.30 -2.03 -2.25
CA THR A 219 -1.34 -1.10 -1.62
C THR A 219 -1.31 0.26 -2.30
N THR A 220 -1.40 0.32 -3.63
CA THR A 220 -1.52 1.58 -4.37
C THR A 220 -2.82 2.32 -4.04
N ILE A 221 -3.96 1.62 -3.96
CA ILE A 221 -5.23 2.24 -3.55
C ILE A 221 -5.09 2.85 -2.15
N PHE A 222 -4.46 2.14 -1.22
CA PHE A 222 -4.28 2.65 0.12
C PHE A 222 -3.35 3.85 0.17
N SER A 223 -2.20 3.81 -0.51
CA SER A 223 -1.25 4.94 -0.54
C SER A 223 -1.81 6.17 -1.23
N PHE A 224 -2.64 5.99 -2.27
CA PHE A 224 -3.29 7.12 -2.96
C PHE A 224 -4.37 7.79 -2.10
N ARG A 225 -5.01 7.03 -1.19
CA ARG A 225 -6.03 7.54 -0.27
C ARG A 225 -5.45 8.19 1.00
N THR A 226 -4.15 8.04 1.27
CA THR A 226 -3.55 8.58 2.49
C THR A 226 -3.61 10.10 2.51
N ILE A 227 -4.19 10.65 3.59
CA ILE A 227 -4.32 12.09 3.85
C ILE A 227 -3.53 12.49 5.12
N ASP A 228 -3.14 11.51 5.94
CA ASP A 228 -2.51 11.64 7.26
C ASP A 228 -0.98 11.54 7.18
#